data_AF-A0A7H9DJ14-F1
#
_entry.id   AF-A0A7H9DJ14-F1
#
_cell.length_a   1.000
_cell.length_b   1.000
_cell.length_c   1.000
_cell.angle_alpha   90.00
_cell.angle_beta   90.00
_cell.angle_gamma   90.00
#
_symmetry.space_group_name_H-M   'P 1'
#
loop_
_entity.id
_entity.type
_entity.pdbx_description
1 polymer ?
#
loop_
_entity_poly.entity_id
_entity_poly.type
_entity_poly.pdbx_seq_one_letter_code
_entity_poly.pdbx_strand_id
1 'polypeptide(L)'
;MTGATWFISPVPISIVLLFLITGLYLLSHYYRRHPLLSLFNIASNYIPVLTHEWGHVFFNRLSGGRVVDLVIVMTPQERQITGQQGYAITQSKSRVGQICTTLGGYIMPPLMLSTGLIMQNKGQGVIFLLIYVCIFLYFTFVTSRKLTPMIIILLLCMIMYLGLHSENLHHYSLIYMLTYHWLLGTLFGEVIQSTITITQLTLLRPQPSWDGTALRDLTHIPTFFFSALWILLNCASIYFLFKQIFI
;
A
#
# COMPACT_ATOMS: atom_id res chain seq x y z
N MET A 1 -3.13 -9.59 39.23
CA MET A 1 -2.88 -10.46 38.07
C MET A 1 -2.43 -9.57 36.92
N THR A 2 -1.12 -9.50 36.72
CA THR A 2 -0.43 -8.70 35.70
C THR A 2 -0.58 -9.38 34.35
N GLY A 3 -1.61 -9.01 33.59
CA GLY A 3 -1.73 -9.39 32.19
C GLY A 3 -0.75 -8.56 31.37
N ALA A 4 0.43 -9.09 31.09
CA ALA A 4 1.34 -8.50 30.12
C ALA A 4 0.63 -8.47 28.75
N THR A 5 0.16 -7.31 28.35
CA THR A 5 -0.40 -7.06 27.01
C THR A 5 0.77 -6.75 26.08
N TRP A 6 1.41 -7.80 25.56
CA TRP A 6 2.64 -7.79 24.75
C TRP A 6 2.57 -7.00 23.42
N PHE A 7 1.51 -6.24 23.16
CA PHE A 7 1.27 -5.50 21.92
C PHE A 7 0.72 -4.08 22.12
N ILE A 8 0.78 -3.53 23.34
CA ILE A 8 0.47 -2.11 23.54
C ILE A 8 1.64 -1.29 23.01
N SER A 9 1.33 -0.43 22.04
CA SER A 9 2.28 0.47 21.38
C SER A 9 1.49 1.69 20.87
N PRO A 10 1.08 2.60 21.76
CA PRO A 10 0.28 3.75 21.38
C PRO A 10 1.08 4.67 20.44
N VAL A 11 0.43 5.12 19.38
CA VAL A 11 0.96 6.13 18.47
C VAL A 11 -0.03 7.29 18.42
N PRO A 12 0.30 8.46 18.98
CA PRO A 12 -0.55 9.63 18.82
C PRO A 12 -0.56 10.04 17.35
N ILE A 13 -1.74 10.17 16.73
CA ILE A 13 -1.84 10.68 15.36
C ILE A 13 -1.73 12.22 15.41
N SER A 14 -0.73 12.73 14.70
CA SER A 14 -0.63 14.13 14.33
C SER A 14 -1.27 14.34 12.97
N ILE A 15 -2.41 15.03 12.96
CA ILE A 15 -3.16 15.41 11.75
C ILE A 15 -2.25 16.18 10.79
N VAL A 16 -1.54 17.17 11.32
CA VAL A 16 -0.62 18.01 10.54
C VAL A 16 0.45 17.15 9.86
N LEU A 17 1.06 16.21 10.58
CA LEU A 17 2.10 15.35 10.04
C LEU A 17 1.56 14.40 8.98
N LEU A 18 0.38 13.82 9.21
CA LEU A 18 -0.29 12.93 8.25
C LEU A 18 -0.56 13.67 6.93
N PHE A 19 -1.22 14.82 6.98
CA PHE A 19 -1.51 15.62 5.78
C PHE A 19 -0.24 16.15 5.10
N LEU A 20 0.79 16.52 5.87
CA LEU A 20 2.07 16.94 5.31
C LEU A 20 2.71 15.81 4.49
N ILE A 21 2.80 14.60 5.04
CA ILE A 21 3.37 13.44 4.34
C ILE A 21 2.54 13.09 3.10
N THR A 22 1.21 13.08 3.23
CA THR A 22 0.31 12.86 2.09
C THR A 22 0.50 13.92 1.00
N GLY A 23 0.61 15.20 1.38
CA GLY A 23 0.86 16.30 0.45
C GLY A 23 2.22 16.15 -0.27
N LEU A 24 3.28 15.81 0.47
CA LEU A 24 4.61 15.55 -0.11
C LEU A 24 4.58 14.36 -1.08
N TYR A 25 3.89 13.27 -0.71
CA TYR A 25 3.70 12.12 -1.58
C TYR A 25 3.01 12.53 -2.90
N LEU A 26 1.86 13.22 -2.82
CA LEU A 26 1.10 13.66 -4.00
C LEU A 26 1.89 14.64 -4.88
N LEU A 27 2.59 15.60 -4.26
CA LEU A 27 3.44 16.56 -4.95
C LEU A 27 4.56 15.85 -5.72
N SER A 28 5.22 14.89 -5.08
CA SER A 28 6.29 14.12 -5.71
C SER A 28 5.80 13.27 -6.88
N HIS A 29 4.58 12.72 -6.76
CA HIS A 29 3.96 11.96 -7.82
C HIS A 29 3.63 12.83 -9.03
N TYR A 30 3.10 14.04 -8.79
CA TYR A 30 2.76 14.99 -9.85
C TYR A 30 4.01 15.48 -10.60
N TYR A 31 5.08 15.81 -9.87
CA TYR A 31 6.34 16.30 -10.44
C TYR A 31 7.40 15.21 -10.65
N ARG A 32 6.99 13.95 -10.85
CA ARG A 32 7.89 12.78 -11.01
C ARG A 32 8.89 12.85 -12.18
N ARG A 33 8.76 13.83 -13.07
CA ARG A 33 9.73 14.09 -14.16
C ARG A 33 10.98 14.84 -13.66
N HIS A 34 10.89 15.54 -12.53
CA HIS A 34 12.03 16.22 -11.92
C HIS A 34 12.94 15.20 -11.20
N PRO A 35 14.28 15.24 -11.34
CA PRO A 35 15.17 14.17 -10.86
C PRO A 35 15.07 13.91 -9.35
N LEU A 36 15.10 14.97 -8.53
CA LEU A 36 14.99 14.82 -7.07
C LEU A 36 13.62 14.28 -6.63
N LEU A 37 12.54 14.77 -7.24
CA LEU A 37 11.18 14.35 -6.90
C LEU A 37 10.87 12.96 -7.45
N SER A 38 11.52 12.54 -8.53
CA SER A 38 11.45 11.18 -9.06
C SER A 38 12.00 10.17 -8.06
N LEU A 39 13.19 10.43 -7.48
CA LEU A 39 13.78 9.58 -6.45
C LEU A 39 12.90 9.51 -5.21
N PHE A 40 12.44 10.66 -4.72
CA PHE A 40 11.54 10.71 -3.57
C PHE A 40 10.20 10.00 -3.83
N ASN A 41 9.63 10.16 -5.03
CA ASN A 41 8.43 9.43 -5.45
C ASN A 41 8.69 7.93 -5.51
N ILE A 42 9.84 7.46 -5.99
CA ILE A 42 10.17 6.02 -5.98
C ILE A 42 10.21 5.48 -4.55
N ALA A 43 10.89 6.17 -3.64
CA ALA A 43 11.00 5.76 -2.24
C ALA A 43 9.64 5.78 -1.52
N SER A 44 8.88 6.86 -1.68
CA SER A 44 7.57 7.05 -1.02
C SER A 44 6.49 6.14 -1.58
N ASN A 45 6.56 5.83 -2.87
CA ASN A 45 5.60 4.98 -3.55
C ASN A 45 5.94 3.48 -3.43
N TYR A 46 7.04 3.12 -2.78
CA TYR A 46 7.41 1.73 -2.59
C TYR A 46 6.33 0.94 -1.85
N ILE A 47 5.89 1.45 -0.69
CA ILE A 47 4.90 0.79 0.16
C ILE A 47 3.53 0.73 -0.53
N PRO A 48 3.01 1.82 -1.11
CA PRO A 48 1.77 1.76 -1.87
C PRO A 48 1.79 0.78 -3.05
N VAL A 49 2.82 0.84 -3.90
CA VAL A 49 2.94 -0.09 -5.05
C VAL A 49 3.06 -1.53 -4.56
N LEU A 50 3.89 -1.80 -3.56
CA LEU A 50 3.96 -3.14 -2.97
C LEU A 50 2.60 -3.59 -2.44
N THR A 51 1.86 -2.70 -1.80
CA THR A 51 0.53 -2.99 -1.25
C THR A 51 -0.45 -3.33 -2.37
N HIS A 52 -0.43 -2.58 -3.48
CA HIS A 52 -1.22 -2.87 -4.67
C HIS A 52 -0.87 -4.23 -5.26
N GLU A 53 0.40 -4.47 -5.57
CA GLU A 53 0.84 -5.75 -6.16
C GLU A 53 0.62 -6.94 -5.21
N TRP A 54 0.78 -6.72 -3.90
CA TRP A 54 0.42 -7.69 -2.87
C TRP A 54 -1.07 -8.05 -2.93
N GLY A 55 -1.94 -7.10 -3.28
CA GLY A 55 -3.35 -7.36 -3.55
C GLY A 55 -3.55 -8.43 -4.63
N HIS A 56 -2.88 -8.30 -5.77
CA HIS A 56 -2.92 -9.33 -6.82
C HIS A 56 -2.42 -10.68 -6.30
N VAL A 57 -1.26 -10.70 -5.64
CA VAL A 57 -0.65 -11.91 -5.09
C VAL A 57 -1.58 -12.61 -4.08
N PHE A 58 -2.11 -11.85 -3.12
CA PHE A 58 -2.96 -12.36 -2.06
C PHE A 58 -4.25 -12.99 -2.61
N PHE A 59 -4.97 -12.26 -3.47
CA PHE A 59 -6.21 -12.78 -4.06
C PHE A 59 -5.96 -13.93 -5.03
N ASN A 60 -4.83 -13.93 -5.73
CA ASN A 60 -4.44 -15.07 -6.57
C ASN A 60 -4.21 -16.33 -5.74
N ARG A 61 -3.48 -16.22 -4.63
CA ARG A 61 -3.21 -17.34 -3.71
C ARG A 61 -4.49 -17.84 -3.05
N LEU A 62 -5.37 -16.95 -2.60
CA LEU A 62 -6.70 -17.32 -2.07
C LEU A 62 -7.54 -18.10 -3.09
N SER A 63 -7.43 -17.73 -4.36
CA SER A 63 -8.12 -18.42 -5.47
C SER A 63 -7.41 -19.70 -5.94
N GLY A 64 -6.38 -20.16 -5.22
CA GLY A 64 -5.62 -21.37 -5.52
C GLY A 64 -4.55 -21.24 -6.61
N GLY A 65 -4.25 -20.01 -7.04
CA GLY A 65 -3.23 -19.69 -8.04
C GLY A 65 -1.79 -19.77 -7.53
N ARG A 66 -0.85 -19.47 -8.43
CA ARG A 66 0.59 -19.47 -8.16
C ARG A 66 1.19 -18.13 -8.53
N VAL A 67 2.14 -17.67 -7.74
CA VAL A 67 2.87 -16.42 -7.98
C VAL A 67 4.27 -16.81 -8.42
N VAL A 68 4.69 -16.27 -9.56
CA VAL A 68 5.98 -16.59 -10.18
C VAL A 68 7.03 -15.57 -9.77
N ASP A 69 6.69 -14.29 -9.87
CA ASP A 69 7.56 -13.20 -9.45
C ASP A 69 6.71 -12.02 -8.98
N LEU A 70 7.30 -11.21 -8.12
CA LEU A 70 6.77 -9.93 -7.68
C LEU A 70 7.94 -8.95 -7.74
N VAL A 71 7.78 -7.82 -8.41
CA VAL A 71 8.87 -6.87 -8.61
C VAL A 71 8.38 -5.45 -8.36
N ILE A 72 9.14 -4.70 -7.59
CA ILE A 72 8.97 -3.26 -7.43
C ILE A 72 10.12 -2.56 -8.14
N VAL A 73 9.78 -1.65 -9.04
CA VAL A 73 10.76 -0.95 -9.88
C VAL A 73 11.40 0.19 -9.08
N MET A 74 12.72 0.10 -8.87
CA MET A 74 13.48 0.99 -7.98
C MET A 74 14.29 2.07 -8.70
N THR A 75 14.33 2.09 -10.04
CA THR A 75 15.12 3.07 -10.78
C THR A 75 14.24 3.96 -11.66
N PRO A 76 14.52 5.27 -11.76
CA PRO A 76 13.77 6.17 -12.65
C PRO A 76 13.83 5.72 -14.11
N GLN A 77 15.00 5.25 -14.56
CA GLN A 77 15.23 4.83 -15.93
C GLN A 77 14.36 3.63 -16.30
N GLU A 78 14.29 2.60 -15.43
CA GLU A 78 13.43 1.44 -15.67
C GLU A 78 11.95 1.84 -15.71
N ARG A 79 11.47 2.70 -14.79
CA ARG A 79 10.08 3.18 -14.82
C ARG A 79 9.75 3.98 -16.08
N GLN A 80 10.70 4.72 -16.64
CA GLN A 80 10.50 5.46 -17.88
C GLN A 80 10.44 4.55 -19.10
N ILE A 81 11.26 3.49 -19.13
CA ILE A 81 11.30 2.52 -20.23
C ILE A 81 10.07 1.62 -20.20
N THR A 82 9.69 1.09 -19.03
CA THR A 82 8.61 0.10 -18.90
C THR A 82 7.25 0.75 -18.68
N GLY A 83 7.19 1.99 -18.19
CA GLY A 83 5.97 2.64 -17.73
C GLY A 83 5.39 2.04 -16.44
N GLN A 84 6.05 1.05 -15.84
CA GLN A 84 5.56 0.30 -14.67
C GLN A 84 6.26 0.75 -13.39
N GLN A 85 5.51 0.79 -12.29
CA GLN A 85 6.05 1.08 -10.95
C GLN A 85 6.35 -0.20 -10.16
N GLY A 86 5.59 -1.24 -10.45
CA GLY A 86 5.74 -2.61 -9.98
C GLY A 86 4.93 -3.53 -10.88
N TYR A 87 5.10 -4.84 -10.72
CA TYR A 87 4.30 -5.86 -11.37
C TYR A 87 4.37 -7.18 -10.61
N ALA A 88 3.25 -7.89 -10.55
CA ALA A 88 3.14 -9.27 -10.09
C ALA A 88 2.88 -10.22 -11.26
N ILE A 89 3.76 -11.21 -11.44
CA ILE A 89 3.55 -12.29 -12.41
C ILE A 89 2.77 -13.40 -11.69
N THR A 90 1.47 -13.48 -11.97
CA THR A 90 0.56 -14.45 -11.36
C THR A 90 0.01 -15.44 -12.38
N GLN A 91 -0.24 -16.66 -11.93
CA GLN A 91 -0.83 -17.75 -12.71
C GLN A 91 -2.11 -18.20 -12.02
N SER A 92 -3.25 -17.77 -12.58
CA SER A 92 -4.57 -18.15 -12.09
C SER A 92 -4.98 -19.52 -12.63
N LYS A 93 -5.61 -20.36 -11.79
CA LYS A 93 -6.11 -21.68 -12.20
C LYS A 93 -7.47 -21.63 -12.91
N SER A 94 -8.22 -20.54 -12.74
CA SER A 94 -9.58 -20.38 -13.27
C SER A 94 -9.84 -18.94 -13.65
N ARG A 95 -10.85 -18.72 -14.52
CA ARG A 95 -11.33 -17.39 -14.91
C ARG A 95 -11.78 -16.57 -13.69
N VAL A 96 -12.51 -17.20 -12.76
CA VAL A 96 -12.94 -16.57 -11.50
C VAL A 96 -11.72 -16.18 -10.65
N GLY A 97 -10.71 -17.04 -10.56
CA GLY A 97 -9.48 -16.72 -9.85
C GLY A 97 -8.73 -15.54 -10.48
N GLN A 98 -8.74 -15.42 -11.81
CA GLN A 98 -8.16 -14.26 -12.50
C GLN A 98 -8.94 -12.97 -12.21
N ILE A 99 -10.28 -13.03 -12.21
CA ILE A 99 -11.14 -11.90 -11.82
C ILE A 99 -10.82 -11.45 -10.39
N CYS A 100 -10.77 -12.39 -9.43
CA CYS A 100 -10.42 -12.08 -8.04
C CYS A 100 -9.01 -11.47 -7.92
N THR A 101 -8.04 -12.03 -8.65
CA THR A 101 -6.65 -11.53 -8.69
C THR A 101 -6.61 -10.08 -9.17
N THR A 102 -7.25 -9.78 -10.30
CA THR A 102 -7.26 -8.42 -10.88
C THR A 102 -8.01 -7.42 -10.00
N LEU A 103 -9.09 -7.84 -9.31
CA LEU A 103 -9.78 -6.99 -8.33
C LEU A 103 -8.89 -6.62 -7.13
N GLY A 104 -8.05 -7.55 -6.68
CA GLY A 104 -7.29 -7.43 -5.45
C GLY A 104 -6.34 -6.23 -5.39
N GLY A 105 -5.77 -5.82 -6.53
CA GLY A 105 -4.78 -4.74 -6.60
C GLY A 105 -5.29 -3.42 -6.03
N TYR A 106 -6.44 -2.98 -6.50
CA TYR A 106 -7.08 -1.73 -6.05
C TYR A 106 -7.87 -1.87 -4.73
N ILE A 107 -8.12 -3.08 -4.24
CA ILE A 107 -8.76 -3.32 -2.93
C ILE A 107 -7.75 -3.16 -1.79
N MET A 108 -6.49 -3.57 -2.00
CA MET A 108 -5.52 -3.70 -0.92
C MET A 108 -5.06 -2.36 -0.31
N PRO A 109 -4.75 -1.29 -1.08
CA PRO A 109 -4.36 0.01 -0.50
C PRO A 109 -5.39 0.62 0.47
N PRO A 110 -6.69 0.78 0.13
CA PRO A 110 -7.67 1.31 1.08
C PRO A 110 -7.92 0.38 2.28
N LEU A 111 -7.77 -0.94 2.09
CA LEU A 111 -7.86 -1.93 3.17
C LEU A 111 -6.70 -1.79 4.15
N MET A 112 -5.47 -1.64 3.65
CA MET A 112 -4.28 -1.45 4.49
C MET A 112 -4.29 -0.10 5.22
N LEU A 113 -4.76 0.97 4.56
CA LEU A 113 -4.98 2.26 5.22
C LEU A 113 -5.95 2.10 6.41
N SER A 114 -7.10 1.48 6.17
CA SER A 114 -8.13 1.25 7.19
C SER A 114 -7.60 0.35 8.32
N THR A 115 -6.80 -0.66 7.99
CA THR A 115 -6.17 -1.56 8.97
C THR A 115 -5.20 -0.80 9.88
N GLY A 116 -4.34 0.04 9.31
CA GLY A 116 -3.41 0.85 10.08
C GLY A 116 -4.13 1.85 11.00
N LEU A 117 -5.23 2.43 10.54
CA LEU A 117 -6.09 3.29 11.35
C LEU A 117 -6.73 2.52 12.53
N ILE A 118 -7.31 1.34 12.28
CA ILE A 118 -7.89 0.49 13.34
C ILE A 118 -6.82 0.10 14.38
N MET A 119 -5.64 -0.34 13.92
CA MET A 119 -4.54 -0.73 14.82
C MET A 119 -4.06 0.45 15.66
N GLN A 120 -3.99 1.65 15.09
CA GLN A 120 -3.64 2.85 15.83
C GLN A 120 -4.68 3.18 16.91
N ASN A 121 -5.97 3.19 16.56
CA ASN A 121 -7.04 3.52 17.50
C ASN A 121 -7.10 2.54 18.68
N LYS A 122 -6.72 1.28 18.45
CA LYS A 122 -6.61 0.26 19.51
C LYS A 122 -5.32 0.34 20.33
N GLY A 123 -4.41 1.28 20.03
CA GLY A 123 -3.09 1.37 20.67
C GLY A 123 -2.16 0.20 20.29
N GLN A 124 -2.37 -0.42 19.13
CA GLN A 124 -1.71 -1.64 18.66
C GLN A 124 -0.92 -1.41 17.36
N GLY A 125 -0.29 -0.24 17.20
CA GLY A 125 0.42 0.11 15.97
C GLY A 125 1.53 -0.87 15.57
N VAL A 126 2.16 -1.57 16.52
CA VAL A 126 3.17 -2.60 16.23
C VAL A 126 2.57 -3.78 15.44
N ILE A 127 1.28 -4.10 15.62
CA ILE A 127 0.60 -5.13 14.82
C ILE A 127 0.54 -4.73 13.35
N PHE A 128 0.30 -3.45 13.05
CA PHE A 128 0.30 -2.96 11.67
C PHE A 128 1.68 -3.10 11.02
N LEU A 129 2.76 -2.81 11.75
CA LEU A 129 4.13 -3.03 11.26
C LEU A 129 4.42 -4.53 11.07
N LEU A 130 3.95 -5.38 11.99
CA LEU A 130 4.11 -6.83 11.89
C LEU A 130 3.43 -7.39 10.63
N ILE A 131 2.25 -6.89 10.28
CA ILE A 131 1.57 -7.25 9.01
C ILE A 131 2.48 -6.93 7.82
N TYR A 132 3.06 -5.73 7.77
CA TYR A 132 4.01 -5.38 6.72
C TYR A 132 5.25 -6.28 6.73
N VAL A 133 5.83 -6.58 7.89
CA VAL A 133 6.97 -7.53 7.99
C VAL A 133 6.59 -8.89 7.40
N CYS A 134 5.41 -9.42 7.69
CA CYS A 134 4.93 -10.68 7.09
C CYS A 134 4.79 -10.58 5.56
N ILE A 135 4.25 -9.48 5.03
CA ILE A 135 4.15 -9.23 3.58
C ILE A 135 5.55 -9.20 2.96
N PHE A 136 6.49 -8.48 3.59
CA PHE A 136 7.86 -8.37 3.11
C PHE A 136 8.65 -9.68 3.18
N LEU A 137 8.43 -10.49 4.21
CA LEU A 137 9.01 -11.84 4.31
C LEU A 137 8.53 -12.70 3.16
N TYR A 138 7.22 -12.74 2.91
CA TYR A 138 6.67 -13.44 1.76
C TYR A 138 7.26 -12.92 0.45
N PHE A 139 7.28 -11.59 0.29
CA PHE A 139 7.82 -10.93 -0.90
C PHE A 139 9.28 -11.31 -1.15
N THR A 140 10.11 -11.41 -0.10
CA THR A 140 11.52 -11.83 -0.21
C THR A 140 11.68 -13.26 -0.76
N PHE A 141 10.74 -14.16 -0.46
CA PHE A 141 10.77 -15.53 -1.00
C PHE A 141 10.39 -15.60 -2.48
N VAL A 142 9.50 -14.73 -2.93
CA VAL A 142 8.95 -14.77 -4.30
C VAL A 142 9.73 -13.88 -5.27
N THR A 143 10.24 -12.74 -4.80
CA THR A 143 10.88 -11.77 -5.67
C THR A 143 12.25 -12.21 -6.18
N SER A 144 12.53 -11.88 -7.43
CA SER A 144 13.88 -11.91 -7.98
C SER A 144 14.83 -10.88 -7.32
N ARG A 145 14.34 -9.78 -6.73
CA ARG A 145 15.15 -8.67 -6.17
C ARG A 145 15.19 -8.67 -4.63
N LYS A 146 15.96 -9.57 -4.03
CA LYS A 146 15.92 -9.85 -2.58
C LYS A 146 16.50 -8.76 -1.66
N LEU A 147 17.46 -7.97 -2.12
CA LEU A 147 18.19 -7.05 -1.23
C LEU A 147 17.30 -5.96 -0.63
N THR A 148 16.48 -5.31 -1.45
CA THR A 148 15.59 -4.23 -1.02
C THR A 148 14.60 -4.66 0.06
N PRO A 149 13.80 -5.74 -0.10
CA PRO A 149 12.88 -6.16 0.95
C PRO A 149 13.61 -6.63 2.21
N MET A 150 14.80 -7.25 2.12
CA MET A 150 15.59 -7.60 3.32
C MET A 150 15.99 -6.36 4.14
N ILE A 151 16.43 -5.28 3.48
CA ILE A 151 16.77 -4.02 4.16
C ILE A 151 15.52 -3.43 4.84
N ILE A 152 14.37 -3.45 4.17
CA ILE A 152 13.12 -2.91 4.73
C ILE A 152 12.65 -3.76 5.91
N ILE A 153 12.75 -5.08 5.86
CA ILE A 153 12.44 -5.96 7.00
C ILE A 153 13.29 -5.60 8.21
N LEU A 154 14.61 -5.45 8.02
CA LEU A 154 15.52 -5.09 9.10
C LEU A 154 15.12 -3.76 9.75
N LEU A 155 14.80 -2.75 8.92
CA LEU A 155 14.35 -1.45 9.36
C LEU A 155 13.02 -1.54 10.13
N LEU A 156 12.02 -2.27 9.60
CA LEU A 156 10.72 -2.44 10.26
C LEU A 156 10.83 -3.20 11.58
N CYS A 157 11.67 -4.25 11.65
CA CYS A 157 11.93 -4.96 12.90
C CYS A 157 12.59 -4.07 13.94
N MET A 158 13.56 -3.24 13.54
CA MET A 158 14.16 -2.24 14.43
C MET A 158 13.10 -1.25 14.94
N ILE A 159 12.25 -0.74 14.05
CA ILE A 159 11.20 0.23 14.43
C ILE A 159 10.15 -0.41 15.34
N MET A 160 9.79 -1.68 15.11
CA MET A 160 8.91 -2.43 16.02
C MET A 160 9.51 -2.58 17.41
N TYR A 161 10.81 -2.90 17.50
CA TYR A 161 11.52 -2.98 18.78
C TYR A 161 11.46 -1.64 19.53
N LEU A 162 11.69 -0.52 18.83
CA LEU A 162 11.58 0.83 19.40
C LEU A 162 10.13 1.14 19.84
N GLY A 163 9.14 0.75 19.06
CA GLY A 163 7.72 0.96 19.37
C GLY A 163 7.27 0.22 20.64
N LEU A 164 7.70 -1.04 20.82
CA LEU A 164 7.40 -1.83 22.02
C LEU A 164 8.04 -1.28 23.30
N HIS A 165 9.15 -0.55 23.19
CA HIS A 165 9.86 0.05 24.33
C HIS A 165 9.57 1.55 24.50
N SER A 166 8.63 2.09 23.72
CA SER A 166 8.37 3.54 23.66
C SER A 166 7.80 4.13 24.96
N GLU A 167 7.07 3.34 25.76
CA GLU A 167 6.53 3.78 27.06
C GLU A 167 7.63 4.02 28.11
N ASN A 168 8.77 3.33 28.01
CA ASN A 168 9.86 3.41 28.99
C ASN A 168 10.93 4.46 28.62
N LEU A 169 10.94 4.97 27.38
CA LEU A 169 12.04 5.78 26.86
C LEU A 169 11.53 6.86 25.89
N HIS A 170 11.33 8.08 26.41
CA HIS A 170 10.74 9.22 25.68
C HIS A 170 11.35 9.50 24.28
N HIS A 171 12.64 9.21 24.08
CA HIS A 171 13.34 9.51 22.81
C HIS A 171 13.08 8.50 21.66
N TYR A 172 12.67 7.26 21.94
CA TYR A 172 12.43 6.25 20.89
C TYR A 172 11.01 6.31 20.28
N SER A 173 10.11 7.06 20.90
CA SER A 173 8.74 7.30 20.43
C SER A 173 8.69 8.05 19.09
N LEU A 174 9.65 8.94 18.81
CA LEU A 174 9.60 9.83 17.64
C LEU A 174 9.81 9.07 16.31
N ILE A 175 10.81 8.20 16.22
CA ILE A 175 11.09 7.44 14.98
C ILE A 175 9.93 6.49 14.67
N TYR A 176 9.40 5.83 15.70
CA TYR A 176 8.24 4.97 15.59
C TYR A 176 7.02 5.75 15.09
N MET A 177 6.72 6.89 15.71
CA MET A 177 5.64 7.79 15.29
C MET A 177 5.83 8.28 13.85
N LEU A 178 7.02 8.76 13.48
CA LEU A 178 7.32 9.24 12.12
C LEU A 178 7.13 8.15 11.07
N THR A 179 7.63 6.94 11.33
CA THR A 179 7.47 5.81 10.41
C THR A 179 6.00 5.44 10.27
N TYR A 180 5.26 5.41 11.37
CA TYR A 180 3.84 5.08 11.35
C TYR A 180 3.04 6.09 10.50
N HIS A 181 3.32 7.39 10.67
CA HIS A 181 2.72 8.45 9.85
C HIS A 181 3.19 8.40 8.40
N TRP A 182 4.44 7.98 8.15
CA TRP A 182 4.94 7.75 6.81
C TRP A 182 4.13 6.68 6.07
N LEU A 183 3.93 5.53 6.71
CA LEU A 183 3.13 4.44 6.14
C LEU A 183 1.68 4.87 5.92
N LEU A 184 1.02 5.46 6.92
CA LEU A 184 -0.36 5.92 6.78
C LEU A 184 -0.49 7.05 5.75
N GLY A 185 0.41 8.03 5.76
CA GLY A 185 0.35 9.20 4.88
C GLY A 185 0.59 8.84 3.42
N THR A 186 1.50 7.91 3.14
CA THR A 186 1.73 7.39 1.78
C THR A 186 0.57 6.52 1.30
N LEU A 187 -0.03 5.68 2.16
CA LEU A 187 -1.26 4.94 1.82
C LEU A 187 -2.45 5.86 1.58
N PHE A 188 -2.61 6.90 2.38
CA PHE A 188 -3.68 7.88 2.16
C PHE A 188 -3.46 8.65 0.85
N GLY A 189 -2.22 9.04 0.56
CA GLY A 189 -1.83 9.62 -0.72
C GLY A 189 -2.14 8.69 -1.89
N GLU A 190 -1.84 7.40 -1.77
CA GLU A 190 -2.18 6.39 -2.76
C GLU A 190 -3.68 6.27 -2.98
N VAL A 191 -4.50 6.24 -1.93
CA VAL A 191 -5.98 6.16 -2.07
C VAL A 191 -6.52 7.37 -2.87
N ILE A 192 -6.00 8.57 -2.63
CA ILE A 192 -6.35 9.77 -3.40
C ILE A 192 -5.85 9.65 -4.85
N GLN A 193 -4.56 9.34 -5.02
CA GLN A 193 -3.90 9.23 -6.33
C GLN A 193 -4.56 8.14 -7.19
N SER A 194 -4.91 7.02 -6.59
CA SER A 194 -5.56 5.87 -7.22
C SER A 194 -6.96 6.24 -7.70
N THR A 195 -7.72 7.00 -6.90
CA THR A 195 -9.04 7.53 -7.31
C THR A 195 -8.94 8.40 -8.56
N ILE A 196 -7.95 9.30 -8.61
CA ILE A 196 -7.68 10.13 -9.79
C ILE A 196 -7.28 9.26 -10.98
N THR A 197 -6.36 8.32 -10.78
CA THR A 197 -5.85 7.42 -11.83
C THR A 197 -6.94 6.54 -12.42
N ILE A 198 -7.74 5.87 -11.59
CA ILE A 198 -8.89 5.05 -12.02
C ILE A 198 -9.85 5.89 -12.87
N THR A 199 -10.17 7.11 -12.42
CA THR A 199 -11.07 8.01 -13.15
C THR A 199 -10.51 8.34 -14.53
N GLN A 200 -9.23 8.72 -14.62
CA GLN A 200 -8.55 9.00 -15.88
C GLN A 200 -8.54 7.77 -16.80
N LEU A 201 -8.10 6.61 -16.31
CA LEU A 201 -8.01 5.37 -17.10
C LEU A 201 -9.38 4.90 -17.62
N THR A 202 -10.45 5.19 -16.89
CA THR A 202 -11.82 4.83 -17.28
C THR A 202 -12.35 5.73 -18.40
N LEU A 203 -12.05 7.04 -18.33
CA LEU A 203 -12.58 8.06 -19.23
C LEU A 203 -11.73 8.28 -20.48
N LEU A 204 -10.44 7.94 -20.46
CA LEU A 204 -9.53 8.09 -21.59
C LEU A 204 -9.98 7.28 -22.82
N ARG A 205 -9.75 7.86 -24.00
CA ARG A 205 -10.04 7.26 -25.31
C ARG A 205 -8.82 7.42 -26.23
N PRO A 206 -8.28 6.34 -26.86
CA PRO A 206 -8.64 4.94 -26.64
C PRO A 206 -8.36 4.49 -25.21
N GLN A 207 -9.10 3.48 -24.73
CA GLN A 207 -8.89 2.97 -23.36
C GLN A 207 -7.56 2.23 -23.29
N PRO A 208 -6.63 2.62 -22.38
CA PRO A 208 -5.35 1.95 -22.22
C PRO A 208 -5.52 0.54 -21.64
N SER A 209 -4.48 -0.28 -21.69
CA SER A 209 -4.43 -1.56 -20.97
C SER A 209 -4.20 -1.32 -19.48
N TRP A 210 -5.16 -1.70 -18.66
CA TRP A 210 -5.10 -1.70 -17.19
C TRP A 210 -6.11 -2.71 -16.61
N ASP A 211 -6.10 -2.91 -15.29
CA ASP A 211 -6.94 -3.89 -14.60
C ASP A 211 -8.43 -3.79 -14.93
N GLY A 212 -8.97 -2.57 -15.04
CA GLY A 212 -10.38 -2.37 -15.36
C GLY A 212 -10.75 -2.80 -16.80
N THR A 213 -9.83 -2.67 -17.76
CA THR A 213 -10.03 -3.24 -19.10
C THR A 213 -9.85 -4.76 -19.10
N ALA A 214 -8.90 -5.29 -18.34
CA ALA A 214 -8.72 -6.74 -18.20
C ALA A 214 -9.97 -7.40 -17.58
N LEU A 215 -10.57 -6.79 -16.56
CA LEU A 215 -11.83 -7.26 -15.97
C LEU A 215 -13.00 -7.19 -16.95
N ARG A 216 -13.11 -6.12 -17.74
CA ARG A 216 -14.11 -6.03 -18.80
C ARG A 216 -13.95 -7.17 -19.79
N ASP A 217 -12.74 -7.46 -20.24
CA ASP A 217 -12.50 -8.52 -21.22
C ASP A 217 -12.77 -9.91 -20.59
N LEU A 218 -12.49 -10.07 -19.29
CA LEU A 218 -12.77 -11.28 -18.53
C LEU A 218 -14.23 -11.47 -18.13
N THR A 219 -15.07 -10.44 -18.07
CA THR A 219 -16.45 -10.56 -17.54
C THR A 219 -17.52 -10.07 -18.51
N HIS A 220 -17.12 -9.34 -19.54
CA HIS A 220 -17.99 -8.54 -20.42
C HIS A 220 -18.77 -7.42 -19.70
N ILE A 221 -18.48 -7.16 -18.43
CA ILE A 221 -19.05 -6.04 -17.67
C ILE A 221 -18.27 -4.77 -18.02
N PRO A 222 -18.93 -3.64 -18.32
CA PRO A 222 -18.24 -2.38 -18.60
C PRO A 222 -17.28 -1.97 -17.49
N THR A 223 -16.09 -1.50 -17.88
CA THR A 223 -15.01 -1.05 -16.97
C THR A 223 -15.51 -0.08 -15.88
N PHE A 224 -16.48 0.77 -16.21
CA PHE A 224 -17.10 1.72 -15.28
C PHE A 224 -17.57 1.08 -13.96
N PHE A 225 -18.13 -0.13 -13.97
CA PHE A 225 -18.61 -0.77 -12.75
C PHE A 225 -17.48 -1.13 -11.79
N PHE A 226 -16.35 -1.63 -12.32
CA PHE A 226 -15.17 -1.93 -11.52
C PHE A 226 -14.52 -0.64 -10.99
N SER A 227 -14.45 0.39 -11.83
CA SER A 227 -13.98 1.71 -11.42
C SER A 227 -14.83 2.31 -10.29
N ALA A 228 -16.16 2.23 -10.40
CA ALA A 228 -17.07 2.71 -9.38
C ALA A 228 -16.89 1.94 -8.05
N LEU A 229 -16.72 0.62 -8.11
CA LEU A 229 -16.43 -0.20 -6.94
C LEU A 229 -15.15 0.25 -6.22
N TRP A 230 -14.04 0.38 -6.94
CA TRP A 230 -12.77 0.78 -6.33
C TRP A 230 -12.78 2.23 -5.81
N ILE A 231 -13.41 3.15 -6.54
CA ILE A 231 -13.59 4.54 -6.07
C ILE A 231 -14.45 4.57 -4.80
N LEU A 232 -15.51 3.76 -4.73
CA LEU A 232 -16.34 3.66 -3.51
C LEU A 232 -15.53 3.15 -2.32
N LEU A 233 -14.68 2.13 -2.50
CA LEU A 233 -13.78 1.64 -1.46
C LEU A 233 -12.77 2.71 -1.01
N ASN A 234 -12.23 3.47 -1.95
CA ASN A 234 -11.36 4.61 -1.64
C ASN A 234 -12.11 5.66 -0.82
N CYS A 235 -13.29 6.11 -1.28
CA CYS A 235 -14.13 7.06 -0.54
C CYS A 235 -14.51 6.55 0.86
N ALA A 236 -14.82 5.26 1.01
CA ALA A 236 -15.13 4.65 2.30
C ALA A 236 -13.94 4.68 3.26
N SER A 237 -12.73 4.35 2.79
CA SER A 237 -11.51 4.40 3.63
C SER A 237 -11.12 5.83 4.01
N ILE A 238 -11.31 6.80 3.09
CA ILE A 238 -11.15 8.24 3.38
C ILE A 238 -12.16 8.68 4.43
N TYR A 239 -13.45 8.35 4.27
CA TYR A 239 -14.48 8.67 5.26
C TYR A 239 -14.15 8.07 6.63
N PHE A 240 -13.69 6.83 6.67
CA PHE A 240 -13.25 6.17 7.89
C PHE A 240 -12.07 6.88 8.56
N LEU A 241 -11.09 7.34 7.79
CA LEU A 241 -9.97 8.16 8.26
C LEU A 241 -10.47 9.45 8.91
N PHE A 242 -11.35 10.19 8.22
CA PHE A 242 -11.90 11.43 8.77
C PHE A 242 -12.71 11.18 10.05
N LYS A 243 -13.50 10.10 10.09
CA LYS A 243 -14.24 9.71 11.28
C LYS A 243 -13.30 9.44 12.45
N GLN A 244 -12.20 8.71 12.28
CA GLN A 244 -11.28 8.43 13.39
C GLN A 244 -10.51 9.66 13.88
N ILE A 245 -10.26 10.63 13.00
CA ILE A 245 -9.43 11.79 13.31
C ILE A 245 -10.24 12.93 13.94
N PHE A 246 -11.48 13.14 13.48
CA PHE A 246 -12.26 14.34 13.81
C PHE A 246 -13.54 14.08 14.61
N ILE A 247 -13.97 12.82 14.79
CA ILE A 247 -15.22 12.44 15.47
C ILE A 247 -14.90 11.50 16.62
#